data_AF-A0A1H1LK53-F1
#
_entry.id   AF-A0A1H1LK53-F1
#
_cell.length_a   1.000
_cell.length_b   1.000
_cell.length_c   1.000
_cell.angle_alpha   90.00
_cell.angle_beta   90.00
_cell.angle_gamma   90.00
#
_symmetry.space_group_name_H-M   'P 1'
#
loop_
_entity.id
_entity.type
_entity.pdbx_description
1 polymer ?
#
loop_
_entity_poly.entity_id
_entity_poly.type
_entity_poly.pdbx_seq_one_letter_code
_entity_poly.pdbx_strand_id
1 'polypeptide(L)'
;MKFNLLLVLFFVGLISCNSNKKNKENLKSENSNKKEIVVHKKVTSTIKVQSKGYKLMQQKCYICHFETPNPSKRDQMIAPPMLRVQEHYKPTYTNKEEFIKAIMAFTKNPSEEKTLMPGAVKKFNLMPKLPYDDAELQLIAETIYDYEFGKAPKMKMMASVLQLNNGKKWVLKKESILLINTIIKKTSNFKSTKIEAYNKLGKDVFNDAKTIMLDDSYQDELFNQIHIFFAGIENNMHTLMSTTSISEANKELTELNQQLKGFHNYFE
;
A
#
# COMPACT_ATOMS: atom_id res chain seq x y z
N MET A 1 -16.40 -22.78 -54.20
CA MET A 1 -17.35 -23.56 -53.37
C MET A 1 -17.97 -22.57 -52.38
N LYS A 2 -19.15 -21.99 -52.59
CA LYS A 2 -20.53 -22.55 -52.59
C LYS A 2 -20.88 -23.36 -51.32
N PHE A 3 -21.59 -22.66 -50.43
CA PHE A 3 -22.87 -22.99 -49.75
C PHE A 3 -22.94 -24.00 -48.58
N ASN A 4 -23.45 -23.50 -47.44
CA ASN A 4 -24.54 -24.01 -46.57
C ASN A 4 -24.28 -23.52 -45.12
N LEU A 5 -24.91 -22.47 -44.59
CA LEU A 5 -26.34 -22.25 -44.33
C LEU A 5 -27.00 -23.45 -43.63
N LEU A 6 -27.09 -23.41 -42.30
CA LEU A 6 -28.21 -24.01 -41.60
C LEU A 6 -28.79 -23.02 -40.58
N LEU A 7 -30.06 -22.76 -40.82
CA LEU A 7 -30.97 -21.84 -40.17
C LEU A 7 -31.83 -22.68 -39.22
N VAL A 8 -31.86 -22.33 -37.93
CA VAL A 8 -32.91 -22.83 -37.02
C VAL A 8 -33.58 -21.64 -36.36
N LEU A 9 -34.71 -21.28 -36.96
CA LEU A 9 -35.81 -20.53 -36.39
C LEU A 9 -36.30 -21.22 -35.12
N PHE A 10 -36.48 -20.47 -34.03
CA PHE A 10 -37.52 -20.79 -33.06
C PHE A 10 -38.33 -19.55 -32.71
N PHE A 11 -39.62 -19.82 -32.54
CA PHE A 11 -40.75 -18.94 -32.78
C PHE A 11 -40.99 -17.94 -31.66
N VAL A 12 -41.25 -16.70 -32.09
CA VAL A 12 -42.33 -15.79 -31.67
C VAL A 12 -43.18 -16.22 -30.46
N GLY A 13 -43.23 -15.32 -29.47
CA GLY A 13 -44.28 -15.25 -28.46
C GLY A 13 -44.46 -13.82 -27.95
N LEU A 14 -44.90 -12.91 -28.83
CA LEU A 14 -45.47 -11.63 -28.43
C LEU A 14 -46.92 -11.88 -27.99
N ILE A 15 -47.20 -11.73 -26.70
CA ILE A 15 -48.57 -11.52 -26.21
C ILE A 15 -48.71 -10.05 -25.82
N SER A 16 -49.53 -9.40 -26.63
CA SER A 16 -50.13 -8.08 -26.45
C SER A 16 -51.16 -8.09 -25.31
N CYS A 17 -51.26 -7.00 -24.55
CA CYS A 17 -52.50 -6.23 -24.43
C CYS A 17 -52.29 -4.92 -23.65
N ASN A 18 -52.58 -3.82 -24.33
CA ASN A 18 -52.76 -2.46 -23.82
C ASN A 18 -54.24 -2.26 -23.42
N SER A 19 -54.53 -1.58 -22.30
CA SER A 19 -55.42 -0.42 -22.26
C SER A 19 -55.91 -0.05 -20.84
N ASN A 20 -55.64 1.22 -20.49
CA ASN A 20 -56.62 2.19 -19.97
C ASN A 20 -57.20 2.04 -18.54
N LYS A 21 -56.76 2.93 -17.63
CA LYS A 21 -57.61 4.03 -17.10
C LYS A 21 -56.85 4.92 -16.13
N LYS A 22 -57.00 6.24 -16.34
CA LYS A 22 -56.77 7.28 -15.34
C LYS A 22 -57.66 7.03 -14.12
N ASN A 23 -57.12 7.20 -12.92
CA ASN A 23 -57.81 8.05 -11.95
C ASN A 23 -56.84 8.66 -10.94
N LYS A 24 -57.10 9.93 -10.71
CA LYS A 24 -56.40 10.90 -9.88
C LYS A 24 -57.19 10.95 -8.58
N GLU A 25 -56.56 10.77 -7.43
CA GLU A 25 -57.05 11.41 -6.19
C GLU A 25 -55.97 11.44 -5.11
N ASN A 26 -55.74 12.65 -4.62
CA ASN A 26 -55.02 12.95 -3.39
C ASN A 26 -55.82 12.38 -2.21
N LEU A 27 -55.12 11.89 -1.18
CA LEU A 27 -55.56 12.11 0.20
C LEU A 27 -54.32 12.27 1.10
N LYS A 28 -54.38 13.34 1.91
CA LYS A 28 -53.40 13.79 2.90
C LYS A 28 -53.55 13.03 4.23
N SER A 29 -52.64 13.35 5.16
CA SER A 29 -52.64 13.08 6.62
C SER A 29 -52.19 11.68 7.05
N GLU A 30 -51.41 11.46 8.11
CA GLU A 30 -50.77 12.35 9.08
C GLU A 30 -49.77 11.53 9.94
N ASN A 31 -48.83 12.24 10.55
CA ASN A 31 -47.87 11.88 11.61
C ASN A 31 -48.02 10.56 12.38
N SER A 32 -46.89 9.88 12.61
CA SER A 32 -46.41 9.63 13.98
C SER A 32 -44.90 9.36 14.03
N ASN A 33 -44.29 10.01 15.00
CA ASN A 33 -42.88 10.14 15.33
C ASN A 33 -42.47 9.04 16.33
N LYS A 34 -41.48 8.17 16.02
CA LYS A 34 -40.50 7.72 17.05
C LYS A 34 -39.30 6.92 16.49
N LYS A 35 -38.11 7.52 16.66
CA LYS A 35 -36.81 6.93 17.03
C LYS A 35 -36.24 5.76 16.23
N GLU A 36 -35.44 6.13 15.23
CA GLU A 36 -33.98 5.97 15.23
C GLU A 36 -33.36 4.85 16.09
N ILE A 37 -32.90 3.79 15.42
CA ILE A 37 -31.72 3.01 15.82
C ILE A 37 -30.78 3.04 14.61
N VAL A 38 -29.91 4.05 14.56
CA VAL A 38 -28.82 4.12 13.59
C VAL A 38 -27.75 3.12 14.03
N VAL A 39 -27.84 1.92 13.47
CA VAL A 39 -26.72 0.98 13.43
C VAL A 39 -25.68 1.61 12.51
N HIS A 40 -24.65 2.22 13.10
CA HIS A 40 -23.42 2.65 12.43
C HIS A 40 -22.71 1.41 11.86
N LYS A 41 -23.18 0.93 10.71
CA LYS A 41 -22.50 -0.08 9.92
C LYS A 41 -21.53 0.64 8.98
N LYS A 42 -20.27 0.23 9.08
CA LYS A 42 -19.13 0.43 8.17
C LYS A 42 -19.53 0.35 6.68
N VAL A 43 -20.11 1.41 6.12
CA VAL A 43 -20.62 1.48 4.73
C VAL A 43 -19.80 2.45 3.86
N THR A 44 -18.99 3.32 4.46
CA THR A 44 -18.26 4.38 3.73
C THR A 44 -17.10 3.86 2.88
N SER A 45 -16.37 2.81 3.32
CA SER A 45 -15.19 2.33 2.58
C SER A 45 -15.55 1.54 1.32
N THR A 46 -16.59 0.70 1.37
CA THR A 46 -17.01 -0.15 0.23
C THR A 46 -17.57 0.68 -0.94
N ILE A 47 -18.25 1.79 -0.65
CA ILE A 47 -18.79 2.69 -1.68
C ILE A 47 -17.66 3.44 -2.41
N LYS A 48 -16.62 3.87 -1.70
CA LYS A 48 -15.49 4.60 -2.31
C LYS A 48 -14.65 3.71 -3.23
N VAL A 49 -14.42 2.45 -2.88
CA VAL A 49 -13.68 1.48 -3.73
C VAL A 49 -14.40 1.18 -5.04
N GLN A 50 -15.74 1.31 -5.10
CA GLN A 50 -16.50 1.10 -6.33
C GLN A 50 -16.80 2.39 -7.12
N SER A 51 -16.38 3.55 -6.60
CA SER A 51 -16.60 4.83 -7.27
C SER A 51 -15.92 4.89 -8.64
N LYS A 52 -16.50 5.69 -9.55
CA LYS A 52 -15.92 5.93 -10.88
C LYS A 52 -14.49 6.48 -10.78
N GLY A 53 -14.25 7.42 -9.87
CA GLY A 53 -12.93 8.02 -9.66
C GLY A 53 -11.89 7.03 -9.13
N TYR A 54 -12.26 6.10 -8.23
CA TYR A 54 -11.34 5.05 -7.77
C TYR A 54 -10.97 4.09 -8.90
N LYS A 55 -11.93 3.67 -9.73
CA LYS A 55 -11.65 2.82 -10.90
C LYS A 55 -10.69 3.52 -11.88
N LEU A 56 -10.89 4.81 -12.13
CA LEU A 56 -9.99 5.62 -12.95
C LEU A 56 -8.58 5.71 -12.33
N MET A 57 -8.49 5.92 -11.02
CA MET A 57 -7.22 5.95 -10.29
C MET A 57 -6.48 4.60 -10.39
N GLN A 58 -7.18 3.47 -10.28
CA GLN A 58 -6.58 2.14 -10.47
C GLN A 58 -6.04 1.95 -11.90
N GLN A 59 -6.82 2.36 -12.90
CA GLN A 59 -6.45 2.18 -14.31
C GLN A 59 -5.32 3.10 -14.75
N LYS A 60 -5.20 4.30 -14.17
CA LYS A 60 -4.30 5.35 -14.68
C LYS A 60 -3.14 5.65 -13.74
N CYS A 61 -3.40 5.74 -12.44
CA CYS A 61 -2.40 6.13 -11.45
C CYS A 61 -1.66 4.93 -10.86
N TYR A 62 -2.35 3.82 -10.61
CA TYR A 62 -1.74 2.65 -9.95
C TYR A 62 -0.81 1.82 -10.84
N ILE A 63 -0.68 2.19 -12.11
CA ILE A 63 0.38 1.66 -12.98
C ILE A 63 1.76 1.98 -12.40
N CYS A 64 1.91 3.17 -11.80
CA CYS A 64 3.17 3.64 -11.22
C CYS A 64 3.11 3.81 -9.70
N HIS A 65 1.97 4.26 -9.17
CA HIS A 65 1.79 4.57 -7.75
C HIS A 65 1.20 3.38 -7.00
N PHE A 66 1.87 2.89 -5.97
CA PHE A 66 1.22 1.96 -5.05
C PHE A 66 0.13 2.68 -4.24
N GLU A 67 -0.92 1.97 -3.87
CA GLU A 67 -1.99 2.52 -3.02
C GLU A 67 -1.41 2.97 -1.65
N THR A 68 -0.65 2.08 -1.01
CA THR A 68 0.07 2.32 0.24
C THR A 68 1.56 1.93 0.11
N PRO A 69 2.46 2.44 0.95
CA PRO A 69 3.84 2.00 1.00
C PRO A 69 3.95 0.48 1.23
N ASN A 70 4.80 -0.18 0.46
CA ASN A 70 5.13 -1.59 0.64
C ASN A 70 6.65 -1.74 0.72
N PRO A 71 7.25 -1.76 1.92
CA PRO A 71 8.69 -1.82 2.10
C PRO A 71 9.39 -2.95 1.34
N SER A 72 8.71 -4.07 1.11
CA SER A 72 9.31 -5.22 0.42
C SER A 72 9.14 -5.19 -1.10
N LYS A 73 8.45 -4.18 -1.60
CA LYS A 73 8.44 -3.83 -3.02
C LYS A 73 9.08 -2.47 -3.23
N ARG A 74 9.86 -1.96 -2.26
CA ARG A 74 10.47 -0.63 -2.30
C ARG A 74 11.27 -0.40 -3.58
N ASP A 75 12.04 -1.39 -4.01
CA ASP A 75 12.88 -1.28 -5.21
C ASP A 75 12.09 -1.42 -6.51
N GLN A 76 10.82 -1.86 -6.43
CA GLN A 76 9.88 -1.92 -7.55
C GLN A 76 9.07 -0.61 -7.68
N MET A 77 9.17 0.29 -6.71
CA MET A 77 8.43 1.55 -6.74
C MET A 77 9.10 2.54 -7.68
N ILE A 78 8.33 2.99 -8.67
CA ILE A 78 8.76 4.03 -9.63
C ILE A 78 8.08 5.38 -9.37
N ALA A 79 7.20 5.46 -8.37
CA ALA A 79 6.50 6.68 -7.95
C ALA A 79 6.16 6.62 -6.45
N PRO A 80 5.87 7.76 -5.78
CA PRO A 80 5.47 7.75 -4.38
C PRO A 80 4.09 7.11 -4.20
N PRO A 81 3.80 6.38 -3.09
CA PRO A 81 2.48 5.81 -2.87
C PRO A 81 1.39 6.88 -2.77
N MET A 82 0.19 6.58 -3.24
CA MET A 82 -0.90 7.55 -3.31
C MET A 82 -1.34 8.04 -1.93
N LEU A 83 -1.28 7.18 -0.91
CA LEU A 83 -1.43 7.59 0.49
C LEU A 83 -0.46 8.72 0.87
N ARG A 84 0.82 8.63 0.45
CA ARG A 84 1.81 9.68 0.76
C ARG A 84 1.54 10.97 -0.02
N VAL A 85 1.00 10.87 -1.23
CA VAL A 85 0.52 12.05 -1.99
C VAL A 85 -0.59 12.74 -1.22
N GLN A 86 -1.60 12.00 -0.77
CA GLN A 86 -2.69 12.55 0.05
C GLN A 86 -2.16 13.19 1.35
N GLU A 87 -1.24 12.53 2.06
CA GLU A 87 -0.67 13.04 3.32
C GLU A 87 0.11 14.36 3.16
N HIS A 88 0.73 14.62 2.00
CA HIS A 88 1.45 15.87 1.75
C HIS A 88 0.54 16.98 1.23
N TYR A 89 -0.40 16.66 0.33
CA TYR A 89 -1.24 17.68 -0.30
C TYR A 89 -2.43 18.06 0.60
N LYS A 90 -3.11 17.10 1.22
CA LYS A 90 -4.39 17.34 1.93
C LYS A 90 -4.28 18.35 3.09
N PRO A 91 -3.23 18.33 3.94
CA PRO A 91 -3.10 19.30 5.03
C PRO A 91 -2.69 20.71 4.59
N THR A 92 -2.17 20.88 3.38
CA THR A 92 -1.67 22.17 2.86
C THR A 92 -2.80 23.08 2.35
N TYR A 93 -3.95 22.51 2.01
CA TYR A 93 -5.07 23.26 1.43
C TYR A 93 -6.22 23.40 2.42
N THR A 94 -6.88 24.55 2.39
CA THR A 94 -7.92 24.92 3.36
C THR A 94 -9.22 24.16 3.10
N ASN A 95 -9.49 23.85 1.84
CA ASN A 95 -10.71 23.20 1.37
C ASN A 95 -10.41 22.16 0.28
N LYS A 96 -11.44 21.36 -0.02
CA LYS A 96 -11.38 20.27 -0.99
C LYS A 96 -11.13 20.77 -2.41
N GLU A 97 -11.73 21.90 -2.78
CA GLU A 97 -11.63 22.51 -4.11
C GLU A 97 -10.21 22.94 -4.44
N GLU A 98 -9.50 23.55 -3.48
CA GLU A 98 -8.08 23.92 -3.60
C GLU A 98 -7.19 22.69 -3.74
N PHE A 99 -7.42 21.65 -2.94
CA PHE A 99 -6.72 20.39 -3.06
C PHE A 99 -6.88 19.78 -4.46
N ILE A 100 -8.12 19.72 -4.96
CA ILE A 100 -8.43 19.17 -6.29
C ILE A 100 -7.67 19.96 -7.36
N LYS A 101 -7.77 21.30 -7.33
CA LYS A 101 -7.05 22.18 -8.27
C LYS A 101 -5.56 21.94 -8.24
N ALA A 102 -4.97 21.76 -7.07
CA ALA A 102 -3.53 21.51 -6.92
C ALA A 102 -3.10 20.16 -7.51
N ILE A 103 -3.82 19.08 -7.23
CA ILE A 103 -3.55 17.75 -7.80
C ILE A 103 -3.69 17.78 -9.32
N MET A 104 -4.76 18.41 -9.84
CA MET A 104 -4.97 18.57 -11.28
C MET A 104 -3.86 19.38 -11.93
N ALA A 105 -3.49 20.53 -11.34
CA ALA A 105 -2.45 21.40 -11.86
C ALA A 105 -1.08 20.70 -11.91
N PHE A 106 -0.72 19.99 -10.85
CA PHE A 106 0.52 19.22 -10.82
C PHE A 106 0.50 18.11 -11.87
N THR A 107 -0.57 17.32 -11.97
CA THR A 107 -0.66 16.21 -12.93
C THR A 107 -0.59 16.69 -14.39
N LYS A 108 -1.21 17.83 -14.70
CA LYS A 108 -1.23 18.42 -16.07
C LYS A 108 0.08 19.08 -16.45
N ASN A 109 0.83 19.62 -15.49
CA ASN A 109 2.09 20.29 -15.76
C ASN A 109 3.06 20.11 -14.58
N PRO A 110 3.61 18.89 -14.39
CA PRO A 110 4.53 18.61 -13.31
C PRO A 110 5.79 19.46 -13.46
N SER A 111 6.26 20.05 -12.35
CA SER A 111 7.58 20.68 -12.28
C SER A 111 8.16 20.57 -10.88
N GLU A 112 9.48 20.69 -10.77
CA GLU A 112 10.17 20.65 -9.47
C GLU A 112 9.71 21.77 -8.53
N GLU A 113 9.42 22.95 -9.08
CA GLU A 113 8.96 24.11 -8.32
C GLU A 113 7.52 23.97 -7.80
N LYS A 114 6.70 23.14 -8.45
CA LYS A 114 5.26 22.99 -8.13
C LYS A 114 4.95 21.77 -7.28
N THR A 115 5.93 20.92 -6.99
CA THR A 115 5.69 19.74 -6.16
C THR A 115 5.68 20.11 -4.67
N LEU A 116 4.73 19.53 -3.92
CA LEU A 116 4.79 19.53 -2.45
C LEU A 116 5.62 18.35 -1.90
N MET A 117 6.27 17.60 -2.78
CA MET A 117 7.02 16.38 -2.45
C MET A 117 8.41 16.38 -3.10
N PRO A 118 9.29 17.36 -2.79
CA PRO A 118 10.63 17.43 -3.38
C PRO A 118 11.48 16.17 -3.11
N GLY A 119 11.27 15.51 -1.96
CA GLY A 119 11.90 14.22 -1.65
C GLY A 119 11.45 13.07 -2.57
N ALA A 120 10.20 13.12 -3.06
CA ALA A 120 9.72 12.15 -4.05
C ALA A 120 10.36 12.42 -5.42
N VAL A 121 10.49 13.69 -5.83
CA VAL A 121 11.20 14.06 -7.07
C VAL A 121 12.66 13.59 -7.01
N LYS A 122 13.37 13.82 -5.91
CA LYS A 122 14.75 13.35 -5.73
C LYS A 122 14.88 11.82 -5.83
N LYS A 123 13.87 11.07 -5.37
CA LYS A 123 13.90 9.61 -5.32
C LYS A 123 13.42 8.93 -6.61
N PHE A 124 12.37 9.47 -7.23
CA PHE A 124 11.64 8.83 -8.34
C PHE A 124 11.75 9.61 -9.66
N ASN A 125 12.49 10.72 -9.68
CA ASN A 125 12.45 11.75 -10.71
C ASN A 125 11.09 12.46 -10.79
N LEU A 126 11.01 13.50 -11.63
CA LEU A 126 9.78 14.25 -11.85
C LEU A 126 8.73 13.36 -12.54
N MET A 127 7.49 13.42 -12.06
CA MET A 127 6.37 12.72 -12.70
C MET A 127 6.23 13.19 -14.15
N PRO A 128 6.10 12.28 -15.14
CA PRO A 128 5.88 12.67 -16.52
C PRO A 128 4.53 13.36 -16.68
N LYS A 129 4.43 14.30 -17.62
CA LYS A 129 3.16 14.92 -17.99
C LYS A 129 2.28 13.90 -18.73
N LEU A 130 1.08 13.66 -18.21
CA LEU A 130 0.15 12.67 -18.77
C LEU A 130 -1.09 13.38 -19.37
N PRO A 131 -1.50 13.04 -20.61
CA PRO A 131 -2.61 13.70 -21.29
C PRO A 131 -3.97 13.12 -20.84
N TYR A 132 -4.33 13.34 -19.57
CA TYR A 132 -5.61 12.90 -19.03
C TYR A 132 -6.73 13.90 -19.33
N ASP A 133 -7.95 13.39 -19.50
CA ASP A 133 -9.16 14.20 -19.59
C ASP A 133 -9.41 14.93 -18.26
N ASP A 134 -9.82 16.20 -18.34
CA ASP A 134 -9.98 17.05 -17.15
C ASP A 134 -11.10 16.55 -16.24
N ALA A 135 -12.20 16.01 -16.79
CA ALA A 135 -13.31 15.50 -15.99
C ALA A 135 -12.93 14.18 -15.29
N GLU A 136 -12.18 13.31 -15.97
CA GLU A 136 -11.62 12.11 -15.34
C GLU A 136 -10.60 12.45 -14.24
N LEU A 137 -9.71 13.41 -14.51
CA LEU A 137 -8.69 13.83 -13.55
C LEU A 137 -9.29 14.49 -12.32
N GLN A 138 -10.37 15.26 -12.48
CA GLN A 138 -11.14 15.81 -11.37
C GLN A 138 -11.71 14.68 -10.49
N LEU A 139 -12.33 13.65 -11.07
CA LEU A 139 -12.86 12.51 -10.32
C LEU A 139 -11.77 11.74 -9.56
N ILE A 140 -10.58 11.61 -10.16
CA ILE A 140 -9.41 11.02 -9.49
C ILE A 140 -9.00 11.90 -8.31
N ALA A 141 -8.86 13.21 -8.49
CA ALA A 141 -8.45 14.12 -7.43
C ALA A 141 -9.46 14.16 -6.27
N GLU A 142 -10.76 14.19 -6.57
CA GLU A 142 -11.83 14.05 -5.57
C GLU A 142 -11.70 12.74 -4.79
N THR A 143 -11.42 11.63 -5.51
CA THR A 143 -11.21 10.33 -4.88
C THR A 143 -9.97 10.34 -4.00
N ILE A 144 -8.84 10.91 -4.42
CA ILE A 144 -7.65 11.01 -3.58
C ILE A 144 -7.96 11.82 -2.32
N TYR A 145 -8.78 12.87 -2.38
CA TYR A 145 -9.16 13.62 -1.18
C TYR A 145 -10.02 12.78 -0.22
N ASP A 146 -11.04 12.10 -0.75
CA ASP A 146 -12.04 11.41 0.07
C ASP A 146 -11.60 10.02 0.52
N TYR A 147 -10.78 9.31 -0.26
CA TYR A 147 -10.46 7.91 -0.02
C TYR A 147 -9.64 7.73 1.26
N GLU A 148 -10.08 6.80 2.10
CA GLU A 148 -9.39 6.44 3.33
C GLU A 148 -8.38 5.35 3.01
N PHE A 149 -7.16 5.74 2.63
CA PHE A 149 -6.05 4.84 2.36
C PHE A 149 -5.55 4.06 3.61
N GLY A 150 -6.09 4.37 4.79
CA GLY A 150 -5.58 3.90 6.07
C GLY A 150 -4.43 4.78 6.59
N LYS A 151 -3.59 4.20 7.45
CA LYS A 151 -2.34 4.82 7.88
C LYS A 151 -1.19 4.00 7.30
N ALA A 152 -0.12 4.68 6.91
CA ALA A 152 1.13 4.01 6.62
C ALA A 152 2.20 4.48 7.57
N PRO A 153 3.15 3.61 7.91
CA PRO A 153 4.26 4.02 8.73
C PRO A 153 5.05 5.13 8.04
N LYS A 154 5.30 6.25 8.73
CA LYS A 154 6.12 7.34 8.21
C LYS A 154 7.59 6.98 8.44
N MET A 155 8.27 6.47 7.40
CA MET A 155 9.74 6.40 7.39
C MET A 155 10.30 7.83 7.49
N LYS A 156 10.73 8.24 8.68
CA LYS A 156 11.59 9.42 8.83
C LYS A 156 12.94 9.10 8.18
N MET A 157 13.51 10.07 7.45
CA MET A 157 14.91 10.00 6.98
C MET A 157 15.79 9.68 8.19
N MET A 158 16.46 8.52 8.17
CA MET A 158 17.10 7.94 9.34
C MET A 158 18.39 8.69 9.71
N ALA A 159 18.24 9.63 10.64
CA ALA A 159 19.31 10.12 11.51
C ALA A 159 19.18 9.55 12.95
N SER A 160 18.28 8.59 13.17
CA SER A 160 18.07 7.96 14.47
C SER A 160 18.90 6.68 14.58
N VAL A 161 19.65 6.56 15.67
CA VAL A 161 20.37 5.36 16.08
C VAL A 161 19.44 4.38 16.80
N LEU A 162 19.79 3.09 16.74
CA LEU A 162 19.11 2.04 17.50
C LEU A 162 19.31 2.30 18.99
N GLN A 163 18.22 2.33 19.76
CA GLN A 163 18.25 2.71 21.18
C GLN A 163 17.18 1.97 22.00
N LEU A 164 17.39 1.93 23.31
CA LEU A 164 16.42 1.41 24.27
C LEU A 164 15.24 2.39 24.45
N ASN A 165 14.08 1.86 24.83
CA ASN A 165 12.92 2.64 25.27
C ASN A 165 13.13 3.15 26.70
N ASN A 166 13.77 4.32 26.84
CA ASN A 166 14.06 4.92 28.15
C ASN A 166 14.82 3.95 29.10
N GLY A 167 15.84 3.27 28.55
CA GLY A 167 16.64 2.28 29.27
C GLY A 167 16.03 0.88 29.36
N LYS A 168 14.82 0.66 28.83
CA LYS A 168 14.17 -0.65 28.75
C LYS A 168 14.14 -1.17 27.31
N LYS A 169 13.96 -2.49 27.16
CA LYS A 169 13.76 -3.08 25.84
C LYS A 169 12.38 -2.71 25.30
N TRP A 170 12.28 -2.67 23.98
CA TRP A 170 11.05 -2.50 23.23
C TRP A 170 10.26 -3.80 23.25
N VAL A 171 8.99 -3.73 23.67
CA VAL A 171 8.12 -4.91 23.74
C VAL A 171 7.50 -5.19 22.38
N LEU A 172 7.76 -6.37 21.84
CA LEU A 172 7.15 -6.87 20.61
C LEU A 172 6.03 -7.87 20.92
N LYS A 173 5.30 -8.25 19.87
CA LYS A 173 4.35 -9.36 19.94
C LYS A 173 5.12 -10.65 20.15
N LYS A 174 4.51 -11.59 20.88
CA LYS A 174 5.07 -12.92 21.11
C LYS A 174 5.39 -13.63 19.79
N GLU A 175 4.52 -13.49 18.79
CA GLU A 175 4.70 -14.10 17.46
C GLU A 175 5.95 -13.56 16.76
N SER A 176 6.19 -12.25 16.84
CA SER A 176 7.39 -11.61 16.29
C SER A 176 8.67 -12.06 16.99
N ILE A 177 8.62 -12.20 18.32
CA ILE A 177 9.74 -12.74 19.12
C ILE A 177 10.02 -14.21 18.79
N LEU A 178 8.98 -15.03 18.58
CA LEU A 178 9.15 -16.41 18.14
C LEU A 178 9.72 -16.49 16.72
N LEU A 179 9.29 -15.60 15.83
CA LEU A 179 9.77 -15.55 14.45
C LEU A 179 11.24 -15.15 14.39
N ILE A 180 11.67 -14.09 15.09
CA ILE A 180 13.09 -13.69 15.13
C ILE A 180 13.97 -14.76 15.76
N ASN A 181 13.50 -15.46 16.80
CA ASN A 181 14.22 -16.59 17.38
C ASN A 181 14.37 -17.76 16.40
N THR A 182 13.35 -17.98 15.56
CA THR A 182 13.40 -18.96 14.49
C THR A 182 14.42 -18.56 13.42
N ILE A 183 14.45 -17.28 13.03
CA ILE A 183 15.46 -16.73 12.12
C ILE A 183 16.87 -16.94 12.70
N ILE A 184 17.12 -16.52 13.94
CA ILE A 184 18.42 -16.67 14.62
C ILE A 184 18.87 -18.13 14.62
N LYS A 185 17.98 -19.06 14.99
CA LYS A 185 18.29 -20.49 15.02
C LYS A 185 18.58 -21.05 13.62
N LYS A 186 17.80 -20.62 12.63
CA LYS A 186 17.95 -21.03 11.23
C LYS A 186 19.31 -20.59 10.67
N THR A 187 19.70 -19.33 10.88
CA THR A 187 20.97 -18.79 10.39
C THR A 187 22.17 -19.32 11.17
N SER A 188 22.04 -19.56 12.48
CA SER A 188 23.15 -20.08 13.30
C SER A 188 23.48 -21.54 12.98
N ASN A 189 22.47 -22.33 12.64
CA ASN A 189 22.63 -23.76 12.37
C ASN A 189 22.88 -24.06 10.88
N PHE A 190 22.81 -23.05 10.02
CA PHE A 190 22.99 -23.23 8.60
C PHE A 190 24.42 -23.64 8.26
N LYS A 191 24.56 -24.69 7.46
CA LYS A 191 25.83 -25.14 6.88
C LYS A 191 25.56 -25.64 5.47
N SER A 192 26.31 -25.12 4.49
CA SER A 192 26.23 -25.58 3.10
C SER A 192 27.52 -25.26 2.37
N THR A 193 27.82 -26.06 1.35
CA THR A 193 28.86 -25.80 0.35
C THR A 193 28.27 -25.36 -1.00
N LYS A 194 26.95 -25.31 -1.13
CA LYS A 194 26.22 -24.90 -2.35
C LYS A 194 25.73 -23.48 -2.23
N ILE A 195 26.03 -22.65 -3.22
CA ILE A 195 25.66 -21.22 -3.24
C ILE A 195 24.14 -21.03 -3.29
N GLU A 196 23.42 -21.91 -3.98
CA GLU A 196 21.96 -21.85 -4.11
C GLU A 196 21.27 -21.99 -2.75
N ALA A 197 21.88 -22.74 -1.83
CA ALA A 197 21.36 -22.87 -0.47
C ALA A 197 21.52 -21.57 0.33
N TYR A 198 22.61 -20.82 0.14
CA TYR A 198 22.77 -19.49 0.75
C TYR A 198 21.79 -18.49 0.16
N ASN A 199 21.61 -18.49 -1.16
CA ASN A 199 20.63 -17.63 -1.81
C ASN A 199 19.21 -17.92 -1.32
N LYS A 200 18.87 -19.21 -1.15
CA LYS A 200 17.60 -19.60 -0.54
C LYS A 200 17.50 -19.13 0.92
N LEU A 201 18.54 -19.32 1.73
CA LEU A 201 18.56 -18.85 3.11
C LEU A 201 18.32 -17.34 3.19
N GLY A 202 19.04 -16.54 2.39
CA GLY A 202 18.86 -15.09 2.33
C GLY A 202 17.42 -14.71 2.00
N LYS A 203 16.81 -15.37 0.99
CA LYS A 203 15.41 -15.15 0.62
C LYS A 203 14.45 -15.48 1.77
N ASP A 204 14.65 -16.63 2.42
CA ASP A 204 13.81 -17.06 3.54
C ASP A 204 13.93 -16.10 4.72
N VAL A 205 15.16 -15.69 5.09
CA VAL A 205 15.39 -14.73 6.19
C VAL A 205 14.77 -13.37 5.88
N PHE A 206 14.94 -12.86 4.66
CA PHE A 206 14.34 -11.59 4.24
C PHE A 206 12.81 -11.61 4.33
N ASN A 207 12.18 -12.70 3.89
CA ASN A 207 10.72 -12.85 3.95
C ASN A 207 10.21 -12.96 5.39
N ASP A 208 10.92 -13.67 6.26
CA ASP A 208 10.57 -13.75 7.68
C ASP A 208 10.74 -12.38 8.37
N ALA A 209 11.85 -11.68 8.13
CA ALA A 209 12.11 -10.34 8.65
C ALA A 209 11.04 -9.33 8.22
N LYS A 210 10.64 -9.37 6.95
CA LYS A 210 9.54 -8.58 6.40
C LYS A 210 8.25 -8.75 7.20
N THR A 211 7.94 -9.95 7.67
CA THR A 211 6.71 -10.20 8.44
C THR A 211 6.67 -9.36 9.71
N ILE A 212 7.82 -9.19 10.38
CA ILE A 212 7.96 -8.34 11.57
C ILE A 212 7.93 -6.85 11.19
N MET A 213 8.68 -6.47 10.16
CA MET A 213 8.76 -5.07 9.71
C MET A 213 7.42 -4.53 9.19
N LEU A 214 6.58 -5.37 8.60
CA LEU A 214 5.31 -4.94 8.00
C LEU A 214 4.10 -5.10 8.92
N ASP A 215 4.31 -5.50 10.18
CA ASP A 215 3.21 -5.62 11.13
C ASP A 215 2.68 -4.21 11.47
N ASP A 216 1.45 -3.94 11.01
CA ASP A 216 0.78 -2.64 11.14
C ASP A 216 0.32 -2.32 12.56
N SER A 217 0.48 -3.23 13.52
CA SER A 217 0.27 -2.92 14.93
C SER A 217 1.43 -2.15 15.54
N TYR A 218 2.64 -2.24 14.96
CA TYR A 218 3.78 -1.46 15.43
C TYR A 218 3.68 -0.05 14.86
N GLN A 219 3.68 0.93 15.76
CA GLN A 219 3.51 2.34 15.42
C GLN A 219 4.61 3.18 16.06
N ASP A 220 4.71 4.43 15.61
CA ASP A 220 5.57 5.46 16.19
C ASP A 220 7.03 5.02 16.38
N GLU A 221 7.60 5.23 17.56
CA GLU A 221 9.01 4.99 17.81
C GLU A 221 9.36 3.49 17.82
N LEU A 222 8.45 2.63 18.30
CA LEU A 222 8.65 1.18 18.23
C LEU A 222 8.81 0.73 16.78
N PHE A 223 7.93 1.21 15.89
CA PHE A 223 8.03 0.95 14.46
C PHE A 223 9.38 1.40 13.91
N ASN A 224 9.83 2.61 14.25
CA ASN A 224 11.10 3.15 13.79
C ASN A 224 12.27 2.27 14.24
N GLN A 225 12.32 1.87 15.51
CA GLN A 225 13.41 1.09 16.09
C GLN A 225 13.51 -0.31 15.46
N ILE A 226 12.36 -0.96 15.20
CA ILE A 226 12.32 -2.21 14.42
C ILE A 226 12.97 -2.00 13.04
N HIS A 227 12.61 -0.92 12.34
CA HIS A 227 13.15 -0.65 11.01
C HIS A 227 14.64 -0.28 11.03
N ILE A 228 15.13 0.44 12.05
CA ILE A 228 16.56 0.73 12.21
C ILE A 228 17.34 -0.59 12.35
N PHE A 229 16.85 -1.51 13.19
CA PHE A 229 17.52 -2.80 13.38
C PHE A 229 17.61 -3.57 12.06
N PHE A 230 16.48 -3.75 11.36
CA PHE A 230 16.46 -4.53 10.13
C PHE A 230 17.17 -3.84 8.95
N ALA A 231 17.19 -2.50 8.90
CA ALA A 231 18.02 -1.76 7.95
C ALA A 231 19.51 -2.03 8.17
N GLY A 232 19.93 -2.22 9.43
CA GLY A 232 21.31 -2.58 9.78
C GLY A 232 21.77 -3.94 9.25
N ILE A 233 20.85 -4.84 8.95
CA ILE A 233 21.14 -6.20 8.45
C ILE A 233 20.66 -6.42 7.00
N GLU A 234 20.04 -5.40 6.39
CA GLU A 234 19.41 -5.48 5.06
C GLU A 234 20.42 -5.87 3.97
N ASN A 235 21.59 -5.25 3.97
CA ASN A 235 22.64 -5.54 2.99
C ASN A 235 23.11 -6.99 3.07
N ASN A 236 23.30 -7.54 4.28
CA ASN A 236 23.73 -8.93 4.43
C ASN A 236 22.69 -9.90 3.84
N MET A 237 21.39 -9.63 4.05
CA MET A 237 20.32 -10.43 3.46
C MET A 237 20.32 -10.35 1.93
N HIS A 238 20.39 -9.16 1.34
CA HIS A 238 20.39 -8.98 -0.12
C HIS A 238 21.63 -9.56 -0.80
N THR A 239 22.82 -9.40 -0.19
CA THR A 239 24.04 -10.02 -0.69
C THR A 239 23.92 -11.54 -0.64
N LEU A 240 23.46 -12.11 0.48
CA LEU A 240 23.22 -13.56 0.57
C LEU A 240 22.26 -14.07 -0.52
N MET A 241 21.24 -13.29 -0.88
CA MET A 241 20.24 -13.65 -1.90
C MET A 241 20.80 -13.72 -3.33
N SER A 242 21.92 -13.07 -3.62
CA SER A 242 22.39 -12.78 -4.98
C SER A 242 23.85 -13.11 -5.25
N THR A 243 24.68 -13.25 -4.20
CA THR A 243 26.10 -13.56 -4.35
C THR A 243 26.31 -14.90 -5.05
N THR A 244 27.35 -14.95 -5.87
CA THR A 244 27.84 -16.15 -6.55
C THR A 244 29.10 -16.74 -5.87
N SER A 245 29.59 -16.11 -4.80
CA SER A 245 30.82 -16.48 -4.09
C SER A 245 30.51 -17.13 -2.75
N ILE A 246 30.99 -18.36 -2.55
CA ILE A 246 30.87 -19.07 -1.26
C ILE A 246 31.61 -18.32 -0.14
N SER A 247 32.77 -17.71 -0.46
CA SER A 247 33.54 -16.95 0.53
C SER A 247 32.77 -15.73 1.03
N GLU A 248 32.18 -14.98 0.09
CA GLU A 248 31.33 -13.83 0.42
C GLU A 248 30.09 -14.28 1.18
N ALA A 249 29.40 -15.33 0.73
CA ALA A 249 28.23 -15.85 1.42
C ALA A 249 28.51 -16.26 2.88
N ASN A 250 29.67 -16.87 3.15
CA ASN A 250 30.08 -17.21 4.52
C ASN A 250 30.35 -15.96 5.36
N LYS A 251 31.02 -14.96 4.79
CA LYS A 251 31.29 -13.69 5.46
C LYS A 251 29.97 -12.99 5.84
N GLU A 252 29.07 -12.84 4.88
CA GLU A 252 27.76 -12.19 5.08
C GLU A 252 26.89 -12.95 6.08
N LEU A 253 26.90 -14.29 6.05
CA LEU A 253 26.18 -15.10 7.05
C LEU A 253 26.76 -14.91 8.46
N THR A 254 28.09 -14.77 8.57
CA THR A 254 28.76 -14.54 9.85
C THR A 254 28.38 -13.17 10.43
N GLU A 255 28.42 -12.12 9.62
CA GLU A 255 28.02 -10.77 10.00
C GLU A 255 26.53 -10.71 10.37
N LEU A 256 25.66 -11.29 9.54
CA LEU A 256 24.23 -11.40 9.81
C LEU A 256 23.96 -12.10 11.15
N ASN A 257 24.63 -13.21 11.42
CA ASN A 257 24.48 -13.93 12.69
C ASN A 257 24.92 -13.08 13.90
N GLN A 258 25.99 -12.29 13.76
CA GLN A 258 26.45 -11.40 14.82
C GLN A 258 25.43 -10.30 15.12
N GLN A 259 24.88 -9.67 14.07
CA GLN A 259 23.88 -8.61 14.23
C GLN A 259 22.55 -9.14 14.77
N LEU A 260 22.08 -10.30 14.28
CA LEU A 260 20.86 -10.96 14.76
C LEU A 260 20.93 -11.31 16.25
N LYS A 261 22.09 -11.71 16.77
CA LYS A 261 22.29 -11.92 18.23
C LYS A 261 22.08 -10.65 19.03
N GLY A 262 22.36 -9.48 18.45
CA GLY A 262 22.16 -8.18 19.08
C GLY A 262 20.69 -7.76 19.21
N PHE A 263 19.75 -8.46 18.56
CA PHE A 263 18.32 -8.10 18.59
C PHE A 263 17.77 -8.01 20.02
N HIS A 264 18.05 -9.03 20.84
CA HIS A 264 17.57 -9.12 22.22
C HIS A 264 18.21 -8.11 23.17
N ASN A 265 19.19 -7.32 22.72
CA ASN A 265 19.69 -6.18 23.49
C ASN A 265 18.69 -5.03 23.48
N TYR A 266 17.83 -4.94 22.46
CA TYR A 266 16.92 -3.82 22.25
C TYR A 266 15.45 -4.20 22.32
N PHE A 267 15.11 -5.47 22.06
CA PHE A 267 13.73 -5.94 21.93
C PHE A 267 13.47 -7.13 22.86
N GLU A 268 12.23 -7.26 23.35
CA GLU A 268 11.74 -8.39 24.16
C GLU A 268 10.30 -8.79 23.83
#